data_AF-A0A963GAW2-F1
#
_entry.id   AF-A0A963GAW2-F1
#
_cell.length_a   1.000
_cell.length_b   1.000
_cell.length_c   1.000
_cell.angle_alpha   90.00
_cell.angle_beta   90.00
_cell.angle_gamma   90.00
#
_symmetry.space_group_name_H-M   'P 1'
#
loop_
_entity.id
_entity.type
_entity.pdbx_description
1 polymer ?
#
loop_
_entity_poly.entity_id
_entity_poly.type
_entity_poly.pdbx_seq_one_letter_code
_entity_poly.pdbx_strand_id
1 'polypeptide(L)'
;FVGTKRSAREAVRESAQACKMPYVNHRWLGGMLTNFKTVKQSIKRLKDMEAMHEDGSMERLSKKEALMTSREIAKLHKSIGGIKEMGGLPDALFVIDVGYHKIAVTEARKLGIPVVAVVDTNHSPEPIDYVIPGNDDSSRAIRLYARGVADAVLAGRNQVVQEIVAAGGDEFVEVEEETGDEEA
;
A
#
# COMPACT_ATOMS: atom_id res chain seq x y z
N PHE A 1 0.90 -3.29 -3.68
CA PHE A 1 0.75 -4.76 -3.59
C PHE A 1 -0.64 -5.13 -3.05
N VAL A 2 -1.35 -6.08 -3.66
CA VAL A 2 -2.69 -6.51 -3.24
C VAL A 2 -2.76 -8.03 -3.17
N GLY A 3 -3.18 -8.57 -2.03
CA GLY A 3 -3.47 -9.99 -1.87
C GLY A 3 -4.11 -10.29 -0.53
N THR A 4 -5.43 -10.51 -0.55
CA THR A 4 -6.26 -10.66 0.67
C THR A 4 -6.64 -12.11 0.97
N LYS A 5 -6.36 -13.03 0.04
CA LYS A 5 -6.46 -14.49 0.21
C LYS A 5 -5.56 -14.94 1.36
N ARG A 6 -6.00 -15.92 2.15
CA ARG A 6 -5.28 -16.36 3.36
C ARG A 6 -3.83 -16.79 3.06
N SER A 7 -3.60 -17.47 1.93
CA SER A 7 -2.27 -17.90 1.47
C SER A 7 -1.36 -16.74 1.06
N ALA A 8 -1.91 -15.57 0.71
CA ALA A 8 -1.17 -14.43 0.20
C ALA A 8 -0.86 -13.34 1.23
N ARG A 9 -1.64 -13.24 2.32
CA ARG A 9 -1.62 -12.05 3.21
C ARG A 9 -0.25 -11.73 3.80
N GLU A 10 0.45 -12.77 4.24
CA GLU A 10 1.77 -12.64 4.87
C GLU A 10 2.82 -12.28 3.83
N ALA A 11 2.89 -13.05 2.74
CA ALA A 11 3.83 -12.85 1.65
C ALA A 11 3.75 -11.44 1.04
N VAL A 12 2.53 -10.95 0.80
CA VAL A 12 2.25 -9.62 0.26
C VAL A 12 2.70 -8.53 1.22
N ARG A 13 2.41 -8.67 2.52
CA ARG A 13 2.82 -7.71 3.54
C ARG A 13 4.35 -7.64 3.64
N GLU A 14 5.01 -8.78 3.81
CA GLU A 14 6.45 -8.85 4.00
C GLU A 14 7.21 -8.30 2.80
N SER A 15 6.84 -8.70 1.59
CA SER A 15 7.51 -8.26 0.36
C SER A 15 7.31 -6.76 0.13
N ALA A 16 6.10 -6.25 0.35
CA ALA A 16 5.82 -4.82 0.21
C ALA A 16 6.56 -3.98 1.25
N GLN A 17 6.63 -4.44 2.50
CA GLN A 17 7.40 -3.77 3.55
C GLN A 17 8.89 -3.77 3.23
N ALA A 18 9.44 -4.86 2.70
CA ALA A 18 10.84 -4.96 2.29
C ALA A 18 11.20 -3.92 1.22
N CYS A 19 10.32 -3.68 0.24
CA CYS A 19 10.54 -2.65 -0.78
C CYS A 19 9.96 -1.26 -0.44
N LYS A 20 9.43 -1.09 0.78
CA LYS A 20 8.78 0.13 1.29
C LYS A 20 7.60 0.60 0.43
N MET A 21 6.85 -0.33 -0.16
CA MET A 21 5.69 -0.03 -0.99
C MET A 21 4.36 -0.26 -0.25
N PRO A 22 3.30 0.45 -0.63
CA PRO A 22 1.97 0.25 -0.05
C PRO A 22 1.39 -1.14 -0.33
N TYR A 23 0.59 -1.65 0.61
CA TYR A 23 -0.06 -2.95 0.48
C TYR A 23 -1.47 -3.04 1.06
N VAL A 24 -2.24 -3.98 0.52
CA VAL A 24 -3.55 -4.39 1.04
C VAL A 24 -3.58 -5.91 1.17
N ASN A 25 -3.60 -6.41 2.41
CA ASN A 25 -3.49 -7.85 2.69
C ASN A 25 -4.68 -8.44 3.46
N HIS A 26 -5.69 -7.65 3.84
CA HIS A 26 -6.87 -8.14 4.56
C HIS A 26 -8.16 -8.04 3.75
N ARG A 27 -8.52 -6.84 3.32
CA ARG A 27 -9.74 -6.59 2.56
C ARG A 27 -9.56 -5.35 1.70
N TRP A 28 -9.96 -5.46 0.44
CA TRP A 28 -10.16 -4.31 -0.43
C TRP A 28 -11.50 -3.64 -0.10
N LEU A 29 -11.49 -2.37 0.28
CA LEU A 29 -12.70 -1.58 0.44
C LEU A 29 -13.07 -1.00 -0.94
N GLY A 30 -14.33 -1.13 -1.34
CA GLY A 30 -14.80 -0.50 -2.57
C GLY A 30 -14.63 1.02 -2.48
N GLY A 31 -14.09 1.62 -3.54
CA GLY A 31 -13.72 3.04 -3.58
C GLY A 31 -12.32 3.33 -3.06
N MET A 32 -11.47 2.32 -2.84
CA MET A 32 -10.09 2.50 -2.37
C MET A 32 -9.27 3.39 -3.31
N LEU A 33 -9.44 3.23 -4.62
CA LEU A 33 -8.78 4.06 -5.62
C LEU A 33 -9.73 5.12 -6.17
N THR A 34 -10.96 4.75 -6.50
CA THR A 34 -11.91 5.67 -7.17
C THR A 34 -12.48 6.75 -6.26
N ASN A 35 -12.51 6.53 -4.94
CA ASN A 35 -12.89 7.53 -3.94
C ASN A 35 -11.76 7.79 -2.93
N PHE A 36 -10.55 8.01 -3.46
CA PHE A 36 -9.36 8.16 -2.63
C PHE A 36 -9.42 9.35 -1.67
N LYS A 37 -10.21 10.40 -1.97
CA LYS A 37 -10.41 11.54 -1.05
C LYS A 37 -11.00 11.09 0.30
N THR A 38 -12.00 10.21 0.30
CA THR A 38 -12.59 9.67 1.53
C THR A 38 -11.64 8.70 2.23
N VAL A 39 -10.86 7.93 1.46
CA VAL A 39 -9.84 7.03 2.01
C VAL A 39 -8.75 7.83 2.73
N LYS A 40 -8.29 8.95 2.16
CA LYS A 40 -7.34 9.87 2.80
C LYS A 40 -7.87 10.40 4.14
N GLN A 41 -9.16 10.76 4.23
CA GLN A 41 -9.76 11.18 5.49
C GLN A 41 -9.75 10.05 6.54
N SER A 42 -10.00 8.81 6.12
CA SER A 42 -9.93 7.64 7.01
C SER A 42 -8.50 7.35 7.46
N ILE A 43 -7.50 7.54 6.59
CA ILE A 43 -6.08 7.44 6.92
C ILE A 43 -5.69 8.54 7.92
N LYS A 44 -6.12 9.78 7.69
CA LYS A 44 -5.87 10.89 8.62
C LYS A 44 -6.43 10.57 10.00
N ARG A 45 -7.69 10.13 10.06
CA ARG A 45 -8.32 9.71 11.32
C ARG A 45 -7.52 8.61 12.03
N LEU A 46 -7.01 7.63 11.28
CA LEU A 46 -6.15 6.59 11.85
C LEU A 46 -4.87 7.20 12.47
N LYS A 47 -4.19 8.09 11.75
CA LYS A 47 -2.98 8.79 12.25
C LYS A 47 -3.28 9.59 13.52
N ASP A 48 -4.41 10.31 13.55
CA ASP A 48 -4.83 11.10 14.71
C ASP A 48 -5.07 10.18 15.93
N MET A 49 -5.73 9.04 15.73
CA MET A 49 -5.98 8.08 16.81
C MET A 49 -4.72 7.34 17.29
N GLU A 50 -3.75 7.09 16.40
CA GLU A 50 -2.43 6.57 16.79
C GLU A 50 -1.66 7.59 17.62
N ALA A 51 -1.67 8.87 17.23
CA ALA A 51 -1.03 9.94 17.99
C ALA A 51 -1.64 10.09 19.40
N MET A 52 -2.97 10.03 19.51
CA MET A 52 -3.68 10.03 20.80
C MET A 52 -3.40 8.78 21.67
N HIS A 53 -2.95 7.69 21.05
CA HIS A 53 -2.55 6.48 21.75
C HIS A 53 -1.12 6.61 22.26
N GLU A 54 -0.23 7.21 21.46
CA GLU A 54 1.18 7.41 21.80
C GLU A 54 1.41 8.53 22.83
N ASP A 55 0.61 9.60 22.79
CA ASP A 55 0.72 10.74 23.71
C ASP A 55 0.11 10.50 25.11
N GLY A 56 -0.48 9.32 25.35
CA GLY A 56 -1.13 8.96 26.61
C GLY A 56 -2.51 9.59 26.83
N SER A 57 -3.08 10.32 25.86
CA SER A 57 -4.41 10.92 25.94
C SER A 57 -5.52 9.88 26.19
N MET A 58 -5.29 8.63 25.78
CA MET A 58 -6.16 7.48 26.07
C MET A 58 -6.35 7.20 27.57
N GLU A 59 -5.39 7.57 28.44
CA GLU A 59 -5.49 7.35 29.89
C GLU A 59 -6.52 8.27 30.55
N ARG A 60 -6.88 9.37 29.89
CA ARG A 60 -7.92 10.32 30.35
C ARG A 60 -9.33 9.85 30.00
N LEU A 61 -9.46 8.81 29.17
CA LEU A 61 -10.74 8.24 28.77
C LEU A 61 -11.24 7.21 29.79
N SER A 62 -12.55 6.95 29.81
CA SER A 62 -13.06 5.82 30.58
C SER A 62 -12.56 4.50 29.99
N LYS A 63 -12.42 3.44 30.82
CA LYS A 63 -11.98 2.10 30.37
C LYS A 63 -12.79 1.57 29.18
N LYS A 64 -14.09 1.92 29.11
CA LYS A 64 -14.97 1.54 28.01
C LYS A 64 -14.61 2.28 26.72
N GLU A 65 -14.41 3.60 26.79
CA GLU A 65 -14.03 4.43 25.64
C GLU A 65 -12.64 4.08 25.13
N ALA A 66 -11.69 3.87 26.04
CA ALA A 66 -10.35 3.41 25.68
C ALA A 66 -10.40 2.07 24.93
N LEU A 67 -11.17 1.10 25.43
CA LEU A 67 -11.36 -0.20 24.75
C LEU A 67 -12.01 -0.05 23.36
N MET A 68 -13.01 0.83 23.22
CA MET A 68 -13.66 1.08 21.94
C MET A 68 -12.70 1.72 20.94
N THR A 69 -11.88 2.67 21.39
CA THR A 69 -10.86 3.34 20.59
C THR A 69 -9.80 2.34 20.12
N SER A 70 -9.25 1.51 21.01
CA SER A 70 -8.30 0.46 20.63
C SER A 70 -8.86 -0.51 19.59
N ARG A 71 -10.14 -0.88 19.71
CA ARG A 71 -10.81 -1.75 18.73
C ARG A 71 -10.96 -1.07 17.38
N GLU A 72 -11.27 0.22 17.37
CA GLU A 72 -11.38 1.01 16.14
C GLU A 72 -10.02 1.15 15.45
N ILE A 73 -8.97 1.49 16.19
CA ILE A 73 -7.58 1.53 15.72
C ILE A 73 -7.21 0.19 15.08
N ALA A 74 -7.41 -0.93 15.79
CA ALA A 74 -7.09 -2.26 15.27
C ALA A 74 -7.87 -2.62 14.00
N LYS A 75 -9.13 -2.19 13.88
CA LYS A 75 -9.97 -2.43 12.69
C LYS A 75 -9.47 -1.60 11.50
N LEU A 76 -9.12 -0.35 11.73
CA LEU A 76 -8.59 0.53 10.70
C LEU A 76 -7.20 0.10 10.25
N HIS A 77 -6.30 -0.27 11.16
CA HIS A 77 -4.99 -0.85 10.79
C HIS A 77 -5.12 -2.05 9.87
N LYS A 78 -6.04 -2.98 10.20
CA LYS A 78 -6.29 -4.15 9.35
C LYS A 78 -6.76 -3.76 7.96
N SER A 79 -7.55 -2.69 7.83
CA SER A 79 -8.20 -2.33 6.57
C SER A 79 -7.36 -1.40 5.69
N ILE A 80 -6.74 -0.38 6.29
CA ILE A 80 -6.05 0.72 5.61
C ILE A 80 -4.61 0.97 6.12
N GLY A 81 -4.13 0.20 7.10
CA GLY A 81 -2.79 0.41 7.66
C GLY A 81 -1.66 0.26 6.63
N GLY A 82 -1.79 -0.68 5.69
CA GLY A 82 -0.79 -0.88 4.64
C GLY A 82 -0.76 0.21 3.56
N ILE A 83 -1.74 1.12 3.54
CA ILE A 83 -1.80 2.28 2.62
C ILE A 83 -1.63 3.61 3.35
N LYS A 84 -1.27 3.59 4.64
CA LYS A 84 -1.12 4.79 5.49
C LYS A 84 -0.09 5.79 4.94
N GLU A 85 0.96 5.28 4.30
CA GLU A 85 2.05 6.10 3.72
C GLU A 85 1.83 6.46 2.24
N MET A 86 0.64 6.20 1.68
CA MET A 86 0.32 6.64 0.32
C MET A 86 0.01 8.14 0.28
N GLY A 87 0.88 8.92 -0.37
CA GLY A 87 0.62 10.33 -0.66
C GLY A 87 -0.40 10.55 -1.79
N GLY A 88 -0.51 9.60 -2.70
CA GLY A 88 -1.28 9.70 -3.95
C GLY A 88 -1.90 8.38 -4.38
N LEU A 89 -2.55 8.41 -5.55
CA LEU A 89 -2.91 7.18 -6.26
C LEU A 89 -1.63 6.47 -6.71
N PRO A 90 -1.61 5.14 -6.77
CA PRO A 90 -0.45 4.39 -7.20
C PRO A 90 -0.30 4.44 -8.73
N ASP A 91 0.95 4.48 -9.21
CA ASP A 91 1.27 4.43 -10.65
C ASP A 91 1.14 3.01 -11.24
N ALA A 92 1.19 1.98 -10.40
CA ALA A 92 0.98 0.59 -10.81
C ALA A 92 0.40 -0.25 -9.66
N LEU A 93 -0.37 -1.29 -10.03
CA LEU A 93 -0.95 -2.22 -9.07
C LEU A 93 -0.45 -3.64 -9.32
N PHE A 94 0.24 -4.22 -8.33
CA PHE A 94 0.54 -5.65 -8.33
C PHE A 94 -0.53 -6.44 -7.55
N VAL A 95 -1.19 -7.41 -8.20
CA VAL A 95 -2.30 -8.19 -7.65
C VAL A 95 -2.02 -9.69 -7.70
N ILE A 96 -2.32 -10.40 -6.61
CA ILE A 96 -2.29 -11.86 -6.57
C ILE A 96 -3.74 -12.37 -6.53
N ASP A 97 -4.09 -13.28 -7.45
CA ASP A 97 -5.45 -13.81 -7.65
C ASP A 97 -6.42 -12.71 -8.11
N VAL A 98 -6.61 -12.60 -9.43
CA VAL A 98 -7.51 -11.62 -10.05
C VAL A 98 -8.99 -11.91 -9.77
N GLY A 99 -9.35 -13.17 -9.54
CA GLY A 99 -10.72 -13.58 -9.24
C GLY A 99 -11.19 -13.09 -7.89
N TYR A 100 -10.31 -13.11 -6.89
CA TYR A 100 -10.59 -12.61 -5.56
C TYR A 100 -10.62 -11.08 -5.51
N HIS A 101 -9.91 -10.40 -6.41
CA HIS A 101 -9.70 -8.95 -6.39
C HIS A 101 -10.35 -8.19 -7.55
N LYS A 102 -11.49 -8.66 -8.07
CA LYS A 102 -12.23 -8.03 -9.18
C LYS A 102 -12.50 -6.54 -8.99
N ILE A 103 -12.83 -6.13 -7.75
CA ILE A 103 -13.11 -4.73 -7.42
C ILE A 103 -11.84 -3.88 -7.59
N ALA A 104 -10.69 -4.36 -7.09
CA ALA A 104 -9.42 -3.66 -7.21
C ALA A 104 -9.00 -3.47 -8.68
N VAL A 105 -9.10 -4.55 -9.47
CA VAL A 105 -8.80 -4.52 -10.91
C VAL A 105 -9.74 -3.56 -11.65
N THR A 106 -11.04 -3.60 -11.33
CA THR A 106 -12.03 -2.71 -11.96
C THR A 106 -11.78 -1.24 -11.64
N GLU A 107 -11.44 -0.93 -10.38
CA GLU A 107 -11.11 0.44 -9.96
C GLU A 107 -9.82 0.93 -10.62
N ALA A 108 -8.78 0.11 -10.66
CA ALA A 108 -7.51 0.43 -11.31
C ALA A 108 -7.72 0.73 -12.80
N ARG A 109 -8.44 -0.13 -13.51
CA ARG A 109 -8.78 0.05 -14.92
C ARG A 109 -9.57 1.33 -15.19
N LYS A 110 -10.53 1.68 -14.33
CA LYS A 110 -11.30 2.94 -14.46
C LYS A 110 -10.42 4.19 -14.36
N LEU A 111 -9.32 4.11 -13.61
CA LEU A 111 -8.39 5.20 -13.40
C LEU A 111 -7.19 5.16 -14.35
N GLY A 112 -7.11 4.15 -15.24
CA GLY A 112 -5.96 3.96 -16.12
C GLY A 112 -4.68 3.50 -15.40
N ILE A 113 -4.81 2.95 -14.19
CA ILE A 113 -3.66 2.43 -13.44
C ILE A 113 -3.31 1.04 -13.98
N PRO A 114 -2.09 0.81 -14.50
CA PRO A 114 -1.68 -0.47 -15.04
C PRO A 114 -1.67 -1.55 -13.95
N VAL A 115 -2.21 -2.71 -14.29
CA VAL A 115 -2.33 -3.87 -13.41
C VAL A 115 -1.36 -4.97 -13.86
N VAL A 116 -0.46 -5.33 -12.95
CA VAL A 116 0.39 -6.52 -13.04
C VAL A 116 -0.22 -7.59 -12.15
N ALA A 117 -0.57 -8.76 -12.69
CA ALA A 117 -1.23 -9.77 -11.87
C ALA A 117 -0.82 -11.21 -12.17
N VAL A 118 -0.83 -12.02 -11.12
CA VAL A 118 -0.74 -13.48 -11.23
C VAL A 118 -2.12 -14.03 -11.59
N VAL A 119 -2.19 -14.74 -12.72
CA VAL A 119 -3.44 -15.30 -13.27
C VAL A 119 -3.31 -16.82 -13.37
N ASP A 120 -4.20 -17.53 -12.67
CA ASP A 120 -4.35 -18.98 -12.77
C ASP A 120 -5.39 -19.35 -13.86
N THR A 121 -5.40 -20.62 -14.24
CA THR A 121 -6.22 -21.26 -15.27
C THR A 121 -7.73 -21.02 -15.18
N ASN A 122 -8.25 -20.70 -13.99
CA ASN A 122 -9.67 -20.46 -13.74
C ASN A 122 -10.07 -18.98 -13.89
N HIS A 123 -9.16 -18.11 -14.30
CA HIS A 123 -9.44 -16.67 -14.41
C HIS A 123 -9.05 -16.10 -15.78
N SER A 124 -9.84 -15.13 -16.24
CA SER A 124 -9.56 -14.43 -17.51
C SER A 124 -8.41 -13.43 -17.35
N PRO A 125 -7.42 -13.44 -18.26
CA PRO A 125 -6.33 -12.46 -18.29
C PRO A 125 -6.73 -11.12 -18.93
N GLU A 126 -7.88 -11.03 -19.60
CA GLU A 126 -8.31 -9.84 -20.35
C GLU A 126 -8.28 -8.50 -19.60
N PRO A 127 -8.64 -8.41 -18.30
CA PRO A 127 -8.64 -7.13 -17.60
C PRO A 127 -7.27 -6.73 -17.04
N ILE A 128 -6.20 -7.45 -17.39
CA ILE A 128 -4.86 -7.30 -16.82
C ILE A 128 -3.88 -6.85 -17.92
N ASP A 129 -3.12 -5.79 -17.65
CA ASP A 129 -2.15 -5.24 -18.61
C ASP A 129 -0.89 -6.10 -18.70
N TYR A 130 -0.40 -6.59 -17.56
CA TYR A 130 0.79 -7.42 -17.48
C TYR A 130 0.49 -8.72 -16.74
N VAL A 131 0.30 -9.79 -17.52
CA VAL A 131 -0.10 -11.10 -17.02
C VAL A 131 1.12 -11.93 -16.64
N ILE A 132 1.11 -12.47 -15.42
CA ILE A 132 2.05 -13.48 -14.95
C ILE A 132 1.26 -14.80 -14.82
N PRO A 133 1.34 -15.72 -15.81
CA PRO A 133 0.64 -17.00 -15.69
C PRO A 133 1.26 -17.82 -14.55
N GLY A 134 0.44 -18.26 -13.60
CA GLY A 134 0.97 -18.90 -12.40
C GLY A 134 -0.08 -19.38 -11.40
N ASN A 135 0.37 -20.21 -10.46
CA ASN A 135 -0.47 -20.75 -9.39
C ASN A 135 -0.67 -19.70 -8.28
N ASP A 136 -1.92 -19.30 -8.03
CA ASP A 136 -2.28 -18.31 -7.01
C ASP A 136 -2.82 -18.90 -5.69
N ASP A 137 -2.90 -20.23 -5.58
CA ASP A 137 -3.35 -20.96 -4.39
C ASP A 137 -2.20 -21.29 -3.44
N SER A 138 -1.04 -21.65 -3.99
CA SER A 138 0.12 -22.07 -3.21
C SER A 138 0.84 -20.90 -2.55
N SER A 139 0.96 -20.93 -1.21
CA SER A 139 1.72 -19.93 -0.46
C SER A 139 3.18 -19.83 -0.91
N ARG A 140 3.78 -20.95 -1.33
CA ARG A 140 5.16 -20.99 -1.85
C ARG A 140 5.28 -20.26 -3.19
N ALA A 141 4.33 -20.48 -4.09
CA ALA A 141 4.30 -19.79 -5.39
C ALA A 141 4.03 -18.30 -5.20
N ILE A 142 3.05 -17.94 -4.38
CA ILE A 142 2.73 -16.55 -4.03
C ILE A 142 3.94 -15.82 -3.45
N ARG A 143 4.69 -16.44 -2.52
CA ARG A 143 5.94 -15.84 -1.99
C ARG A 143 6.99 -15.64 -3.07
N LEU A 144 7.13 -16.58 -4.01
CA LEU A 144 8.06 -16.44 -5.13
C LEU A 144 7.71 -15.21 -5.98
N TYR A 145 6.43 -15.06 -6.37
CA TYR A 145 5.99 -13.92 -7.16
C TYR A 145 6.13 -12.60 -6.40
N ALA A 146 5.64 -12.54 -5.15
CA ALA A 146 5.70 -11.33 -4.34
C ALA A 146 7.14 -10.86 -4.10
N ARG A 147 8.06 -11.80 -3.82
CA ARG A 147 9.48 -11.50 -3.66
C ARG A 147 10.11 -11.06 -4.96
N GLY A 148 9.87 -11.76 -6.07
CA GLY A 148 10.41 -11.37 -7.38
C GLY A 148 9.99 -9.95 -7.79
N VAL A 149 8.74 -9.58 -7.52
CA VAL A 149 8.25 -8.20 -7.75
C VAL A 149 8.90 -7.20 -6.79
N ALA A 150 9.07 -7.54 -5.52
CA ALA A 150 9.76 -6.65 -4.58
C ALA A 150 11.23 -6.42 -4.96
N ASP A 151 11.93 -7.48 -5.37
CA ASP A 151 13.32 -7.41 -5.85
C ASP A 151 13.40 -6.55 -7.13
N ALA A 152 12.45 -6.70 -8.05
CA ALA A 152 12.37 -5.85 -9.26
C ALA A 152 12.13 -4.37 -8.93
N VAL A 153 11.25 -4.06 -7.96
CA VAL A 153 11.02 -2.68 -7.50
C VAL A 153 12.28 -2.08 -6.88
N LEU A 154 13.01 -2.86 -6.08
CA LEU A 154 14.27 -2.41 -5.48
C LEU A 154 15.36 -2.19 -6.52
N ALA A 155 15.50 -3.11 -7.49
CA ALA A 155 16.45 -2.98 -8.59
C ALA A 155 16.15 -1.74 -9.43
N GLY A 156 14.89 -1.51 -9.79
CA GLY A 156 14.47 -0.32 -10.54
C GLY A 156 14.75 0.98 -9.78
N ARG A 157 14.50 1.02 -8.47
CA ARG A 157 14.85 2.19 -7.63
C ARG A 157 16.35 2.46 -7.63
N ASN A 158 17.17 1.43 -7.47
CA ASN A 158 18.63 1.58 -7.46
C ASN A 158 19.15 2.03 -8.81
N GLN A 159 18.58 1.55 -9.92
CA GLN A 159 18.94 1.98 -11.26
C GLN A 159 18.64 3.46 -11.47
N VAL A 160 17.46 3.94 -11.07
CA VAL A 160 17.12 5.38 -11.15
C VAL A 160 18.10 6.24 -10.35
N VAL A 161 18.47 5.81 -9.15
CA VAL A 161 19.49 6.52 -8.34
C VAL A 161 20.84 6.55 -9.04
N GLN A 162 21.27 5.43 -9.63
CA GLN A 162 22.53 5.35 -10.37
C GLN A 162 22.50 6.23 -11.63
N GLU A 163 21.39 6.26 -12.35
CA GLU A 163 21.21 7.11 -13.53
C GLU A 163 21.24 8.59 -13.15
N ILE A 164 20.60 9.00 -12.04
CA ILE A 164 20.68 10.36 -11.52
C ILE A 164 22.11 10.74 -11.13
N VAL A 165 22.81 9.85 -10.41
CA VAL A 165 24.21 10.07 -10.01
C VAL A 165 25.13 10.13 -11.24
N ALA A 166 24.90 9.29 -12.24
CA ALA A 166 25.68 9.25 -13.48
C ALA A 166 25.37 10.43 -14.42
N ALA A 167 24.15 10.97 -14.38
CA ALA A 167 23.73 12.14 -15.14
C ALA A 167 24.31 13.46 -14.61
N GLY A 168 25.07 13.44 -13.51
CA GLY A 168 25.80 14.58 -12.97
C GLY A 168 25.00 15.29 -11.88
N GLY A 169 25.44 15.11 -10.63
CA GLY A 169 24.87 15.81 -9.49
C GLY A 169 25.13 17.31 -9.54
N ASP A 170 24.18 18.08 -10.08
CA ASP A 170 24.14 19.55 -9.93
C ASP A 170 22.71 20.14 -10.01
N GLU A 171 21.70 19.42 -9.52
CA GLU A 171 20.40 20.01 -9.12
C GLU A 171 20.02 19.56 -7.70
N PHE A 172 20.88 19.88 -6.73
CA PHE A 172 20.42 20.06 -5.35
C PHE A 172 19.69 21.41 -5.31
N VAL A 173 18.36 21.39 -5.46
CA VAL A 173 17.55 22.49 -4.95
C VAL A 173 17.46 22.27 -3.45
N GLU A 174 18.33 22.95 -2.70
CA GLU A 174 18.10 23.20 -1.28
C GLU A 174 16.72 23.86 -1.16
N VAL A 175 15.75 23.11 -0.65
CA VAL A 175 14.57 23.72 -0.07
C VAL A 175 15.08 24.34 1.22
N GLU A 176 15.37 25.65 1.20
CA GLU A 176 15.58 26.42 2.42
C GLU A 176 14.35 26.17 3.31
N GLU A 177 14.57 25.46 4.42
CA GLU A 177 13.63 25.50 5.53
C GLU A 177 13.57 26.96 5.98
N GLU A 178 12.49 27.67 5.65
CA GLU A 178 12.13 28.90 6.34
C GLU A 178 11.91 28.53 7.82
N THR A 179 12.99 28.56 8.60
CA THR A 179 12.95 28.72 10.05
C THR A 179 12.46 30.14 10.32
N GLY A 180 11.15 30.32 10.24
CA GLY A 180 10.47 31.50 10.76
C GLY A 180 10.30 31.36 12.26
N ASP A 181 11.34 31.71 13.02
CA ASP A 181 11.24 32.09 14.43
C ASP A 181 12.33 33.13 14.74
N GLU A 182 11.95 34.40 14.85
CA GLU A 182 12.01 35.21 16.09
C GLU A 182 11.87 36.74 15.82
N GLU A 183 10.75 37.26 16.32
CA GLU A 183 10.55 38.49 17.10
C GLU A 183 11.32 39.80 16.81
N ALA A 184 10.54 40.87 16.61
CA ALA A 184 10.72 42.17 17.28
C ALA A 184 9.37 42.89 17.42
#